data_AF-A0A7S2KS87-F1
#
_entry.id   AF-A0A7S2KS87-F1
#
_cell.length_a   1.000
_cell.length_b   1.000
_cell.length_c   1.000
_cell.angle_alpha   90.00
_cell.angle_beta   90.00
_cell.angle_gamma   90.00
#
_symmetry.space_group_name_H-M   'P 1'
#
loop_
_entity.id
_entity.type
_entity.pdbx_description
1 polymer ?
#
loop_
_entity_poly.entity_id
_entity_poly.type
_entity_poly.pdbx_seq_one_letter_code
_entity_poly.pdbx_strand_id
1 'polypeptide(L)'
;GGRRGGMVDQANWPRDLGTPVYYNILEKFGIGRDLITKRHEPTKTQYAYFGDGSGLVSYDDPQSVCDKVDFVNQNFLAGVFVWELSGDITTSLETPLLDAVNRKLEEITFDC
;
A
#
# COMPACT_ATOMS: atom_id res chain seq x y z
N GLY A 1 14.25 -32.43 -6.57
CA GLY A 1 13.65 -32.73 -5.25
C GLY A 1 13.01 -31.48 -4.68
N GLY A 2 11.76 -31.60 -4.22
CA GLY A 2 11.14 -30.71 -3.21
C GLY A 2 10.67 -29.31 -3.62
N ARG A 3 9.42 -29.23 -4.11
CA ARG A 3 8.47 -28.09 -4.15
C ARG A 3 8.94 -26.76 -3.51
N ARG A 4 9.28 -25.75 -4.33
CA ARG A 4 9.27 -24.32 -3.94
C ARG A 4 7.95 -23.70 -4.39
N GLY A 5 6.91 -23.89 -3.57
CA GLY A 5 5.65 -23.14 -3.69
C GLY A 5 5.72 -21.90 -2.80
N GLY A 6 5.30 -20.75 -3.34
CA GLY A 6 5.29 -19.46 -2.66
C GLY A 6 4.56 -19.51 -1.32
N MET A 7 5.31 -19.32 -0.24
CA MET A 7 4.76 -19.07 1.08
C MET A 7 4.68 -17.57 1.28
N VAL A 8 3.50 -17.11 1.67
CA VAL A 8 3.25 -15.75 2.17
C VAL A 8 4.01 -15.54 3.48
N ASP A 9 4.48 -14.32 3.74
CA ASP A 9 5.39 -14.02 4.86
C ASP A 9 4.62 -13.93 6.20
N GLN A 10 4.24 -15.07 6.75
CA GLN A 10 3.55 -15.15 8.04
C GLN A 10 4.49 -14.89 9.23
N ALA A 11 5.81 -14.95 9.03
CA ALA A 11 6.78 -14.68 10.09
C ALA A 11 6.76 -13.20 10.46
N ASN A 12 6.67 -12.31 9.47
CA ASN A 12 6.54 -10.88 9.71
C ASN A 12 5.08 -10.41 9.74
N TRP A 13 4.14 -11.11 9.07
CA TRP A 13 2.72 -10.71 8.97
C TRP A 13 1.74 -11.80 9.43
N PRO A 14 1.82 -12.27 10.69
CA PRO A 14 1.00 -13.38 11.17
C PRO A 14 -0.50 -13.07 11.26
N ARG A 15 -0.88 -11.81 11.56
CA ARG A 15 -2.29 -11.39 11.69
C ARG A 15 -3.04 -11.45 10.37
N ASP A 16 -2.33 -11.23 9.28
CA ASP A 16 -2.87 -11.14 7.93
C ASP A 16 -2.61 -12.39 7.09
N LEU A 17 -2.20 -13.48 7.73
CA LEU A 17 -1.78 -14.71 7.06
C LEU A 17 -0.76 -14.46 5.95
N GLY A 18 0.12 -13.45 6.11
CA GLY A 18 1.16 -13.10 5.15
C GLY A 18 0.73 -12.13 4.03
N THR A 19 -0.49 -11.58 4.06
CA THR A 19 -1.00 -10.60 3.08
C THR A 19 -1.51 -9.33 3.78
N PRO A 20 -0.63 -8.49 4.34
CA PRO A 20 -1.04 -7.37 5.18
C PRO A 20 -1.86 -6.31 4.43
N VAL A 21 -2.92 -5.84 5.08
CA VAL A 21 -3.66 -4.63 4.65
C VAL A 21 -2.88 -3.36 5.03
N TYR A 22 -3.26 -2.23 4.43
CA TYR A 22 -2.55 -0.95 4.59
C TYR A 22 -2.39 -0.54 6.06
N TYR A 23 -3.46 -0.59 6.85
CA TYR A 23 -3.39 -0.26 8.27
C TYR A 23 -2.38 -1.11 9.06
N ASN A 24 -2.28 -2.42 8.77
CA ASN A 24 -1.33 -3.29 9.47
C ASN A 24 0.13 -3.02 9.07
N ILE A 25 0.36 -2.45 7.88
CA ILE A 25 1.68 -1.95 7.48
C ILE A 25 2.04 -0.69 8.29
N LEU A 26 1.09 0.23 8.47
CA LEU A 26 1.28 1.45 9.26
C LEU A 26 1.62 1.15 10.72
N GLU A 27 0.97 0.16 11.34
CA GLU A 27 1.27 -0.26 12.72
C GLU A 27 2.73 -0.72 12.90
N LYS A 28 3.43 -1.13 11.82
CA LYS A 28 4.85 -1.53 11.90
C LYS A 28 5.83 -0.38 11.73
N PHE A 29 5.36 0.81 11.37
CA PHE A 29 6.22 1.99 11.35
C PHE A 29 6.56 2.40 12.78
N GLY A 30 7.84 2.57 13.07
CA GLY A 30 8.31 3.01 14.38
C GLY A 30 8.23 1.97 15.50
N ILE A 31 7.92 0.69 15.20
CA ILE A 31 7.88 -0.40 16.19
C ILE A 31 8.90 -1.50 15.82
N GLY A 32 9.86 -1.75 16.71
CA GLY A 32 10.74 -2.93 16.65
C GLY A 32 11.81 -2.87 15.55
N ARG A 33 11.85 -3.89 14.68
CA ARG A 33 12.82 -4.03 13.58
C ARG A 33 12.44 -3.03 12.48
N ASP A 34 13.19 -1.94 12.33
CA ASP A 34 12.91 -0.84 11.39
C ASP A 34 12.41 -1.33 10.03
N LEU A 35 11.12 -1.10 9.75
CA LEU A 35 10.52 -1.28 8.44
C LEU A 35 10.91 -0.07 7.57
N ILE A 36 11.82 -0.29 6.62
CA ILE A 36 12.36 0.77 5.77
C ILE A 36 11.51 0.86 4.52
N THR A 37 10.88 2.01 4.31
CA THR A 37 9.99 2.28 3.17
C THR A 37 10.74 2.96 2.01
N LYS A 38 10.41 2.58 0.78
CA LYS A 38 10.99 3.11 -0.46
C LYS A 38 9.95 3.14 -1.58
N ARG A 39 9.99 4.20 -2.39
CA ARG A 39 9.22 4.29 -3.64
C ARG A 39 10.01 3.67 -4.78
N HIS A 40 9.32 2.91 -5.63
CA HIS A 40 9.87 2.45 -6.89
C HIS A 40 9.40 3.36 -8.02
N GLU A 41 10.23 4.36 -8.37
CA GLU A 41 9.88 5.41 -9.33
C GLU A 41 9.37 4.92 -10.69
N PRO A 42 9.93 3.85 -11.31
CA PRO A 42 9.44 3.39 -12.61
C PRO A 42 8.01 2.86 -12.59
N THR A 43 7.58 2.25 -11.49
CA THR A 43 6.22 1.69 -11.36
C THR A 43 5.30 2.57 -10.53
N LYS A 44 5.83 3.64 -9.93
CA LYS A 44 5.08 4.56 -9.05
C LYS A 44 4.37 3.81 -7.91
N THR A 45 5.02 2.79 -7.36
CA THR A 45 4.49 1.96 -6.25
C THR A 45 5.38 2.06 -5.03
N GLN A 46 4.82 1.76 -3.86
CA GLN A 46 5.55 1.70 -2.61
C GLN A 46 5.96 0.26 -2.25
N TYR A 47 7.12 0.13 -1.63
CA TYR A 47 7.52 -1.11 -0.98
C TYR A 47 8.28 -0.82 0.31
N ALA A 48 8.34 -1.80 1.18
CA ALA A 48 9.13 -1.75 2.39
C ALA A 48 9.82 -3.08 2.66
N TYR A 49 10.93 -3.03 3.37
CA TYR A 49 11.69 -4.20 3.79
C TYR A 49 12.19 -4.02 5.22
N PHE A 50 12.35 -5.13 5.93
CA PHE A 50 12.94 -5.10 7.26
C PHE A 50 14.46 -4.95 7.14
N GLY A 51 15.06 -4.07 7.95
CA GLY A 51 16.51 -3.80 7.89
C GLY A 51 17.41 -5.02 8.10
N ASP A 52 16.91 -6.08 8.75
CA ASP A 52 17.59 -7.36 8.93
C ASP A 52 17.45 -8.32 7.73
N GLY A 53 16.77 -7.89 6.66
CA GLY A 53 16.53 -8.68 5.45
C GLY A 53 15.48 -9.78 5.60
N SER A 54 14.74 -9.82 6.71
CA SER A 54 13.82 -10.93 7.01
C SER A 54 12.53 -10.93 6.19
N GLY A 55 12.21 -9.85 5.48
CA GLY A 55 10.99 -9.78 4.68
C GLY A 55 10.88 -8.50 3.84
N LEU A 56 9.97 -8.55 2.87
CA LEU A 56 9.62 -7.45 1.98
C LEU A 56 8.10 -7.45 1.77
N VAL A 57 7.53 -6.26 1.70
CA VAL A 57 6.12 -6.04 1.36
C VAL A 57 6.04 -4.95 0.29
N SER A 58 5.29 -5.21 -0.78
CA SER A 58 4.85 -4.18 -1.73
C SER A 58 3.43 -3.77 -1.37
N TYR A 59 3.13 -2.48 -1.43
CA TYR A 59 1.83 -1.95 -1.04
C TYR A 59 1.55 -0.63 -1.75
N ASP A 60 0.33 -0.14 -1.62
CA ASP A 60 -0.05 1.19 -2.05
C ASP A 60 -0.16 2.11 -0.83
N ASP A 61 0.34 3.33 -0.99
CA ASP A 61 0.27 4.44 -0.06
C ASP A 61 -0.50 5.61 -0.71
N PRO A 62 -0.79 6.72 0.02
CA PRO A 62 -1.58 7.81 -0.54
C PRO A 62 -0.99 8.40 -1.82
N GLN A 63 0.34 8.45 -1.95
CA GLN A 63 0.99 8.98 -3.15
C GLN A 63 0.80 8.05 -4.36
N SER A 64 1.09 6.75 -4.21
CA SER A 64 0.90 5.78 -5.29
C SER A 64 -0.57 5.58 -5.68
N VAL A 65 -1.51 5.71 -4.74
CA VAL A 65 -2.95 5.75 -5.03
C VAL A 65 -3.30 7.01 -5.83
N CYS A 66 -2.79 8.17 -5.43
CA CYS A 66 -2.97 9.43 -6.16
C CYS A 66 -2.45 9.32 -7.59
N ASP A 67 -1.27 8.75 -7.81
CA ASP A 67 -0.69 8.54 -9.15
C ASP A 67 -1.59 7.66 -10.04
N LYS A 68 -2.18 6.59 -9.47
CA LYS A 68 -3.09 5.70 -10.21
C LYS A 68 -4.38 6.42 -10.61
N VAL A 69 -4.89 7.29 -9.75
CA VAL A 69 -6.09 8.08 -10.03
C VAL A 69 -5.77 9.17 -11.06
N ASP A 70 -4.57 9.75 -11.02
CA ASP A 70 -4.09 10.64 -12.08
C ASP A 70 -4.06 9.92 -13.43
N PHE A 71 -3.53 8.69 -13.47
CA PHE A 71 -3.56 7.88 -14.68
C PHE A 71 -4.99 7.63 -15.18
N VAL A 72 -5.95 7.34 -14.28
CA VAL A 72 -7.37 7.21 -14.62
C VAL A 72 -7.91 8.49 -15.27
N ASN A 73 -7.63 9.66 -14.70
CA ASN A 73 -8.04 10.95 -15.24
C ASN A 73 -7.41 11.23 -16.61
N GLN A 74 -6.09 11.04 -16.76
CA GLN A 74 -5.36 11.29 -18.00
C GLN A 74 -5.83 10.39 -19.16
N ASN A 75 -6.33 9.19 -18.84
CA ASN A 75 -6.78 8.21 -19.83
C ASN A 75 -8.31 8.16 -19.96
N PHE A 76 -9.05 9.08 -19.33
CA PHE A 76 -10.52 9.14 -19.36
C PHE A 76 -11.19 7.81 -18.99
N LEU A 77 -10.64 7.11 -17.99
CA LEU A 77 -11.22 5.87 -17.48
C LEU A 77 -12.38 6.19 -16.52
N ALA A 78 -13.29 5.22 -16.36
CA ALA A 78 -14.56 5.46 -15.65
C ALA A 78 -14.43 5.64 -14.13
N GLY A 79 -13.27 5.31 -13.54
CA GLY A 79 -13.02 5.43 -12.11
C GLY A 79 -12.12 4.32 -11.58
N VAL A 80 -12.16 4.13 -10.26
CA VAL A 80 -11.38 3.12 -9.53
C VAL A 80 -12.28 2.22 -8.69
N PHE A 81 -11.79 1.02 -8.40
CA PHE A 81 -12.41 0.08 -7.46
C PHE A 81 -11.40 -0.28 -6.37
N VAL A 82 -11.83 -0.29 -5.12
CA VAL A 82 -10.96 -0.53 -3.95
C VAL A 82 -11.28 -1.91 -3.35
N TRP A 83 -10.25 -2.73 -3.18
CA TRP A 83 -10.34 -4.01 -2.47
C TRP A 83 -9.31 -4.06 -1.34
N GLU A 84 -9.70 -4.09 -0.07
CA GLU A 84 -11.04 -3.78 0.46
C GLU A 84 -11.00 -2.55 1.34
N LEU A 85 -12.15 -1.89 1.48
CA LEU A 85 -12.24 -0.61 2.19
C LEU A 85 -11.82 -0.71 3.67
N SER A 86 -12.14 -1.82 4.34
CA SER A 86 -11.72 -2.08 5.73
C SER A 86 -10.20 -2.10 5.91
N GLY A 87 -9.43 -2.38 4.85
CA GLY A 87 -7.97 -2.38 4.91
C GLY A 87 -7.34 -1.00 5.01
N ASP A 88 -8.10 0.06 4.73
CA ASP A 88 -7.66 1.47 4.76
C ASP A 88 -8.00 2.17 6.09
N ILE A 89 -9.02 1.69 6.82
CA ILE A 89 -9.52 2.35 8.03
C ILE A 89 -8.48 2.27 9.15
N THR A 90 -7.98 3.42 9.60
CA THR A 90 -7.02 3.50 10.72
C THR A 90 -7.70 3.43 12.08
N THR A 91 -6.92 3.27 13.16
CA THR A 91 -7.44 3.41 14.55
C THR A 91 -8.07 4.76 14.85
N SER A 92 -7.67 5.80 14.10
CA SER A 92 -8.22 7.15 14.20
C SER A 92 -9.47 7.33 13.32
N LEU A 93 -9.97 6.27 12.70
CA LEU A 93 -11.09 6.27 11.75
C LEU A 93 -10.82 7.08 10.47
N GLU A 94 -9.55 7.23 10.10
CA GLU A 94 -9.14 7.87 8.85
C GLU A 94 -9.11 6.84 7.71
N THR A 95 -9.28 7.30 6.48
CA THR A 95 -9.25 6.47 5.26
C THR A 95 -8.28 7.06 4.23
N PRO A 96 -6.97 7.11 4.54
CA PRO A 96 -6.00 7.88 3.78
C PRO A 96 -5.88 7.47 2.31
N LEU A 97 -6.09 6.19 1.96
CA LEU A 97 -6.10 5.77 0.55
C LEU A 97 -7.37 6.22 -0.16
N LEU A 98 -8.54 6.07 0.45
CA LEU A 98 -9.80 6.57 -0.11
C LEU A 98 -9.80 8.09 -0.23
N ASP A 99 -9.22 8.79 0.74
CA ASP A 99 -9.10 10.26 0.73
C ASP A 99 -8.21 10.71 -0.43
N ALA A 100 -7.12 10.00 -0.72
CA ALA A 100 -6.28 10.25 -1.89
C ALA A 100 -7.03 10.02 -3.21
N VAL A 101 -7.86 8.97 -3.28
CA VAL A 101 -8.76 8.74 -4.42
C VAL A 101 -9.71 9.90 -4.63
N ASN A 102 -10.48 10.26 -3.60
CA ASN A 102 -11.50 11.30 -3.70
C ASN A 102 -10.87 12.64 -4.08
N ARG A 103 -9.78 13.02 -3.41
CA ARG A 103 -9.08 14.27 -3.69
C ARG A 103 -8.65 14.36 -5.16
N LYS A 104 -8.04 13.32 -5.71
CA LYS A 104 -7.53 13.36 -7.09
C LYS A 104 -8.64 13.24 -8.15
N LEU A 105 -9.77 12.60 -7.83
CA LEU A 105 -10.96 12.62 -8.70
C LEU A 105 -11.64 13.99 -8.72
N GLU A 106 -11.70 14.70 -7.59
CA GLU A 106 -12.32 16.02 -7.47
C GLU A 106 -11.42 17.16 -8.00
N GLU A 107 -10.13 17.11 -7.67
CA GLU A 107 -9.13 18.10 -8.03
C GLU A 107 -8.15 17.52 -9.07
N ILE A 108 -8.56 17.49 -10.34
CA ILE A 108 -7.74 16.92 -11.44
C ILE A 108 -6.34 17.55 -11.50
N THR A 109 -6.20 18.83 -11.15
CA THR A 109 -4.93 19.56 -11.14
C THR A 109 -4.08 19.36 -9.88
N PHE A 110 -4.54 18.57 -8.91
CA PHE A 110 -3.77 18.26 -7.70
C PHE A 110 -2.49 17.50 -8.05
N ASP A 111 -1.35 17.95 -7.54
CA ASP A 111 -0.05 17.31 -7.77
C ASP A 111 0.18 16.21 -6.74
N CYS A 112 0.38 14.99 -7.24
CA CYS A 112 0.77 13.82 -6.46
C CYS A 112 2.32 13.78 -6.34
#